data_AF-A0AAU9XIE0-F1
#
_entry.id   AF-A0AAU9XIE0-F1
#
_cell.length_a   1.000
_cell.length_b   1.000
_cell.length_c   1.000
_cell.angle_alpha   90.00
_cell.angle_beta   90.00
_cell.angle_gamma   90.00
#
_symmetry.space_group_name_H-M   'P 1'
#
loop_
_entity.id
_entity.type
_entity.pdbx_description
1 polymer ?
#
loop_
_entity_poly.entity_id
_entity_poly.type
_entity_poly.pdbx_seq_one_letter_code
_entity_poly.pdbx_strand_id
1 'polypeptide(L)'
;SKLDYCNSLAYGLPKYLLQKLQYVQNAAARLITGIRKHDHITPILMDLHWLPVNQRTQFKILLLTFKSLNGLAPVYIDEMIQRYVPNRKLRSSSAFLLKQNKWNLKSCGFRTFTVAAPFLWNTLPLEVKSSPSLNIFKSKLKTHLFKCAFNLN
;
A
#
# COMPACT_ATOMS: atom_id res chain seq x y z
N SER A 1 2.12 13.34 8.95
CA SER A 1 0.90 13.45 9.80
C SER A 1 0.92 12.36 10.85
N LYS A 2 0.32 12.59 12.04
CA LYS A 2 0.14 11.54 13.07
C LYS A 2 -0.62 10.32 12.53
N LEU A 3 -1.53 10.51 11.57
CA LEU A 3 -2.25 9.41 10.88
C LEU A 3 -1.33 8.49 10.05
N ASP A 4 -0.16 8.98 9.65
CA ASP A 4 0.78 8.21 8.83
C ASP A 4 1.91 7.57 9.65
N TYR A 5 1.91 7.74 10.98
CA TYR A 5 2.87 7.13 11.88
C TYR A 5 2.56 5.66 12.06
N CYS A 6 3.49 4.77 11.70
CA CYS A 6 3.38 3.31 11.80
C CYS A 6 2.10 2.70 11.22
N ASN A 7 1.44 3.39 10.29
CA ASN A 7 0.17 2.95 9.72
C ASN A 7 0.29 1.68 8.85
N SER A 8 1.50 1.27 8.46
CA SER A 8 1.74 -0.05 7.85
C SER A 8 1.28 -1.20 8.76
N LEU A 9 1.34 -1.03 10.09
CA LEU A 9 0.89 -2.03 11.07
C LEU A 9 -0.63 -2.19 11.11
N ALA A 10 -1.38 -1.23 10.57
CA ALA A 10 -2.84 -1.30 10.50
C ALA A 10 -3.34 -2.21 9.37
N TYR A 11 -2.45 -2.78 8.56
CA TYR A 11 -2.84 -3.68 7.47
C TYR A 11 -3.52 -4.95 7.97
N GLY A 12 -4.66 -5.27 7.34
CA GLY A 12 -5.48 -6.44 7.68
C GLY A 12 -6.21 -6.33 9.02
N LEU A 13 -6.23 -5.17 9.68
CA LEU A 13 -7.10 -4.93 10.83
C LEU A 13 -8.59 -5.06 10.45
N PRO A 14 -9.46 -5.41 11.41
CA PRO A 14 -10.89 -5.40 11.20
C PRO A 14 -11.40 -4.07 10.63
N LYS A 15 -12.35 -4.13 9.70
CA LYS A 15 -12.89 -2.94 8.99
C LYS A 15 -13.38 -1.86 9.95
N TYR A 16 -14.02 -2.23 11.06
CA TYR A 16 -14.54 -1.27 12.04
C TYR A 16 -13.43 -0.43 12.71
N LEU A 17 -12.23 -0.97 12.91
CA LEU A 17 -11.08 -0.23 13.45
C LEU A 17 -10.52 0.74 12.40
N LEU A 18 -10.37 0.27 11.16
CA LEU A 18 -9.94 1.12 10.04
C LEU A 18 -10.94 2.24 9.78
N GLN A 19 -12.22 1.99 9.98
CA GLN A 19 -13.28 2.98 9.81
C GLN A 19 -13.17 4.13 10.82
N LYS A 20 -12.74 3.88 12.06
CA LYS A 20 -12.46 4.94 13.04
C LYS A 20 -11.37 5.90 12.53
N LEU A 21 -10.30 5.36 11.96
CA LEU A 21 -9.23 6.18 11.35
C LEU A 21 -9.73 6.93 10.11
N GLN A 22 -10.59 6.29 9.30
CA GLN A 22 -11.21 6.94 8.15
C GLN A 22 -12.09 8.11 8.57
N TYR A 23 -12.84 7.99 9.67
CA TYR A 23 -13.62 9.11 10.21
C TYR A 23 -12.77 10.28 10.64
N VAL A 24 -11.60 10.04 11.27
CA VAL A 24 -10.65 11.10 11.61
C VAL A 24 -10.12 11.80 10.34
N GLN A 25 -9.74 11.03 9.32
CA GLN A 25 -9.31 11.60 8.04
C GLN A 25 -10.43 12.41 7.39
N ASN A 26 -11.64 11.88 7.38
CA ASN A 26 -12.82 12.54 6.80
C ASN A 26 -13.08 13.86 7.53
N ALA A 27 -13.11 13.86 8.86
CA ALA A 27 -13.30 15.07 9.65
C ALA A 27 -12.24 16.13 9.34
N ALA A 28 -10.97 15.73 9.19
CA ALA A 28 -9.90 16.64 8.79
C ALA A 28 -10.11 17.22 7.39
N ALA A 29 -10.53 16.39 6.41
CA ALA A 29 -10.84 16.86 5.07
C ALA A 29 -11.99 17.89 5.10
N ARG A 30 -13.06 17.61 5.85
CA ARG A 30 -14.19 18.55 6.01
C ARG A 30 -13.78 19.87 6.64
N LEU A 31 -12.95 19.80 7.67
CA LEU A 31 -12.47 20.99 8.37
C LEU A 31 -11.69 21.92 7.43
N ILE A 32 -10.84 21.35 6.57
CA ILE A 32 -10.01 22.11 5.63
C ILE A 32 -10.84 22.69 4.50
N THR A 33 -11.85 21.97 4.00
CA THR A 33 -12.69 22.44 2.88
C THR A 33 -13.93 23.21 3.31
N GLY A 34 -14.20 23.32 4.61
CA GLY A 34 -15.31 24.11 5.16
C GLY A 34 -16.71 23.54 4.86
N ILE A 35 -16.81 22.28 4.47
CA ILE A 35 -18.07 21.64 4.08
C ILE A 35 -18.84 21.06 5.28
N ARG A 36 -20.14 20.79 5.11
CA ARG A 36 -21.02 20.38 6.22
C ARG A 36 -20.70 18.96 6.67
N LYS A 37 -21.04 18.65 7.92
CA LYS A 37 -20.76 17.33 8.55
C LYS A 37 -21.29 16.13 7.76
N HIS A 38 -22.44 16.29 7.09
CA HIS A 38 -23.16 15.20 6.43
C HIS A 38 -22.99 15.15 4.92
N ASP A 39 -22.25 16.09 4.32
CA ASP A 39 -22.01 16.10 2.87
C ASP A 39 -21.24 14.86 2.42
N HIS A 40 -21.34 14.48 1.14
CA HIS A 40 -20.60 13.33 0.64
C HIS A 40 -19.07 13.57 0.73
N ILE A 41 -18.35 12.64 1.35
CA ILE A 41 -16.91 12.78 1.57
C ILE A 41 -16.06 12.38 0.35
N THR A 42 -16.60 11.48 -0.50
CA THR A 42 -15.87 10.92 -1.64
C THR A 42 -15.37 12.00 -2.63
N PRO A 43 -16.20 12.95 -3.09
CA PRO A 43 -15.75 14.01 -4.00
C PRO A 43 -14.61 14.83 -3.40
N ILE A 44 -14.69 15.10 -2.09
CA ILE A 44 -13.73 15.94 -1.38
C ILE A 44 -12.37 15.25 -1.25
N LEU A 45 -12.37 13.94 -0.97
CA LEU A 45 -11.12 13.18 -0.97
C LEU A 45 -10.52 13.11 -2.38
N MET A 46 -11.36 13.11 -3.43
CA MET A 46 -10.90 13.16 -4.80
C MET A 46 -10.27 14.52 -5.14
N ASP A 47 -10.95 15.63 -4.81
CA ASP A 47 -10.48 17.01 -5.04
C ASP A 47 -9.18 17.30 -4.30
N LEU A 48 -9.06 16.82 -3.05
CA LEU A 48 -7.82 16.92 -2.27
C LEU A 48 -6.73 15.94 -2.73
N HIS A 49 -7.07 15.01 -3.63
CA HIS A 49 -6.22 13.90 -4.05
C HIS A 49 -5.67 13.09 -2.85
N TRP A 50 -6.54 12.84 -1.88
CA TRP A 50 -6.25 12.10 -0.64
C TRP A 50 -6.62 10.62 -0.78
N LEU A 51 -5.64 9.74 -0.55
CA LEU A 51 -5.88 8.31 -0.43
C LEU A 51 -6.70 8.01 0.84
N PRO A 52 -7.73 7.14 0.78
CA PRO A 52 -8.35 6.60 1.97
C PRO A 52 -7.36 5.81 2.83
N VAL A 53 -7.70 5.59 4.10
CA VAL A 53 -6.79 4.98 5.10
C VAL A 53 -6.27 3.62 4.64
N ASN A 54 -7.12 2.77 4.06
CA ASN A 54 -6.71 1.44 3.61
C ASN A 54 -5.62 1.52 2.52
N GLN A 55 -5.78 2.39 1.53
CA GLN A 55 -4.78 2.58 0.48
C GLN A 55 -3.51 3.24 1.04
N ARG A 56 -3.60 4.08 2.08
CA ARG A 56 -2.42 4.62 2.76
C ARG A 56 -1.60 3.55 3.46
N THR A 57 -2.22 2.55 4.10
CA THR A 57 -1.49 1.44 4.73
C THR A 57 -0.77 0.59 3.67
N GLN A 58 -1.46 0.28 2.57
CA GLN A 58 -0.88 -0.42 1.41
C GLN A 58 0.30 0.36 0.81
N PHE A 59 0.15 1.67 0.61
CA PHE A 59 1.21 2.54 0.12
C PHE A 59 2.48 2.42 0.96
N LYS A 60 2.33 2.36 2.28
CA LYS A 60 3.47 2.33 3.22
C LYS A 60 4.16 0.98 3.25
N ILE A 61 3.41 -0.13 3.18
CA ILE A 61 3.98 -1.47 3.00
C ILE A 61 4.77 -1.53 1.70
N LEU A 62 4.15 -1.12 0.58
CA LEU A 62 4.78 -1.14 -0.74
C LEU A 62 6.00 -0.23 -0.85
N LEU A 63 5.98 0.93 -0.18
CA LEU A 63 7.13 1.82 -0.08
C LEU A 63 8.29 1.15 0.67
N LEU A 64 8.00 0.43 1.75
CA LEU A 64 9.00 -0.31 2.50
C LEU A 64 9.57 -1.46 1.66
N THR A 65 8.71 -2.20 0.95
CA THR A 65 9.11 -3.23 -0.01
C THR A 65 10.04 -2.68 -1.09
N PHE A 66 9.69 -1.54 -1.70
CA PHE A 66 10.53 -0.93 -2.74
C PHE A 66 11.90 -0.54 -2.18
N LYS A 67 11.94 0.12 -1.01
CA LYS A 67 13.20 0.48 -0.37
C LYS A 67 14.06 -0.76 -0.12
N SER A 68 13.43 -1.80 0.37
CA SER A 68 14.09 -3.05 0.69
C SER A 68 14.71 -3.71 -0.54
N LEU A 69 13.97 -3.78 -1.65
CA LEU A 69 14.48 -4.35 -2.91
C LEU A 69 15.63 -3.56 -3.55
N ASN A 70 15.84 -2.32 -3.13
CA ASN A 70 16.85 -1.39 -3.63
C ASN A 70 17.95 -1.08 -2.61
N GLY A 71 18.04 -1.83 -1.50
CA GLY A 71 19.07 -1.62 -0.46
C GLY A 71 18.97 -0.29 0.29
N LEU A 72 17.77 0.30 0.34
CA LEU A 72 17.47 1.56 1.04
C LEU A 72 16.78 1.32 2.40
N ALA A 73 16.62 0.06 2.80
CA ALA A 73 16.07 -0.32 4.09
C ALA A 73 17.16 -1.00 4.95
N PRO A 74 16.99 -1.06 6.28
CA PRO A 74 17.85 -1.85 7.13
C PRO A 74 17.87 -3.33 6.72
N VAL A 75 19.01 -3.99 6.90
CA VAL A 75 19.26 -5.40 6.51
C VAL A 75 18.17 -6.35 6.99
N TYR A 76 17.70 -6.18 8.24
CA TYR A 76 16.66 -7.05 8.80
C TYR A 76 15.33 -6.99 8.04
N ILE A 77 15.03 -5.90 7.31
CA ILE A 77 13.82 -5.81 6.47
C ILE A 77 14.07 -6.47 5.12
N ASP A 78 15.29 -6.34 4.59
CA ASP A 78 15.71 -6.93 3.32
C ASP A 78 15.67 -8.46 3.37
N GLU A 79 16.10 -9.03 4.48
CA GLU A 79 16.06 -10.48 4.71
C GLU A 79 14.62 -11.03 4.85
N MET A 80 13.62 -10.18 5.14
CA MET A 80 12.22 -10.62 5.26
C MET A 80 11.54 -10.89 3.91
N ILE A 81 12.12 -10.42 2.80
CA ILE A 81 11.51 -10.53 1.47
C ILE A 81 12.47 -11.23 0.51
N GLN A 82 11.94 -12.16 -0.30
CA GLN A 82 12.72 -12.88 -1.29
C GLN A 82 12.19 -12.63 -2.70
N ARG A 83 13.09 -12.33 -3.65
CA ARG A 83 12.75 -12.27 -5.07
C ARG A 83 12.35 -13.67 -5.56
N TYR A 84 11.32 -13.73 -6.40
CA TYR A 84 10.91 -14.98 -7.02
C TYR A 84 11.88 -15.35 -8.15
N VAL A 85 12.58 -16.48 -7.99
CA VAL A 85 13.46 -17.05 -9.02
C VAL A 85 12.78 -18.31 -9.55
N PRO A 86 12.25 -18.30 -10.79
CA PRO A 86 11.67 -19.49 -11.37
C PRO A 86 12.76 -20.49 -11.76
N ASN A 87 12.46 -21.79 -11.62
CA ASN A 87 13.41 -22.86 -11.95
C ASN A 87 13.70 -22.98 -13.47
N ARG A 88 12.90 -22.31 -14.30
CA ARG A 88 13.03 -22.24 -15.77
C ARG A 88 12.76 -20.79 -16.20
N LYS A 89 13.35 -20.33 -17.31
CA LYS A 89 13.05 -18.99 -17.85
C LYS A 89 11.60 -18.96 -18.37
N LEU A 90 10.72 -18.27 -17.64
CA LEU A 90 9.30 -18.08 -17.98
C LEU A 90 9.06 -16.65 -18.46
N ARG A 91 7.95 -16.40 -19.16
CA ARG A 91 7.50 -15.03 -19.51
C ARG A 91 7.29 -14.13 -18.28
N SER A 92 7.00 -14.72 -17.11
CA SER A 92 6.89 -14.01 -15.83
C SER A 92 8.23 -13.63 -15.20
N SER A 93 9.36 -14.05 -15.77
CA SER A 93 10.70 -13.72 -15.24
C SER A 93 10.99 -12.21 -15.27
N SER A 94 10.41 -11.47 -16.21
CA SER A 94 10.51 -10.01 -16.30
C SER A 94 9.50 -9.25 -15.43
N ALA A 95 8.65 -9.95 -14.66
CA ALA A 95 7.55 -9.33 -13.92
C ALA A 95 7.91 -8.84 -12.50
N PHE A 96 9.19 -8.92 -12.12
CA PHE A 96 9.72 -8.51 -10.79
C PHE A 96 8.91 -9.06 -9.62
N LEU A 97 8.58 -10.35 -9.65
CA LEU A 97 7.74 -10.98 -8.64
C LEU A 97 8.52 -11.28 -7.36
N LEU A 98 7.81 -11.28 -6.24
CA LEU A 98 8.30 -11.73 -4.94
C LEU A 98 7.74 -13.10 -4.60
N LYS A 99 8.55 -13.91 -3.90
CA LYS A 99 8.14 -15.21 -3.40
C LYS A 99 7.05 -15.01 -2.34
N GLN A 100 5.88 -15.60 -2.58
CA GLN A 100 4.80 -15.60 -1.61
C GLN A 100 4.93 -16.80 -0.68
N ASN A 101 5.02 -16.56 0.62
CA ASN A 101 4.96 -17.61 1.62
C ASN A 101 3.50 -18.07 1.79
N LYS A 102 3.28 -19.37 1.96
CA LYS A 102 1.95 -19.87 2.35
C LYS A 102 1.70 -19.52 3.81
N TRP A 103 0.50 -19.06 4.13
CA TRP A 103 0.08 -18.79 5.51
C TRP A 103 -1.10 -19.69 5.88
N ASN A 104 -1.05 -20.29 7.08
CA ASN A 104 -2.09 -21.19 7.58
C ASN A 104 -3.00 -20.51 8.62
N LEU A 105 -2.51 -19.47 9.30
CA LEU A 105 -3.26 -18.77 10.36
C LEU A 105 -4.11 -17.64 9.76
N LYS A 106 -5.43 -17.87 9.70
CA LYS A 106 -6.43 -16.91 9.18
C LYS A 106 -6.51 -15.60 9.98
N SER A 107 -6.08 -15.59 11.25
CA SER A 107 -6.26 -14.46 12.17
C SER A 107 -5.18 -13.37 12.04
N CYS A 108 -3.90 -13.75 12.00
CA CYS A 108 -2.79 -12.79 12.09
C CYS A 108 -1.68 -13.01 11.05
N GLY A 109 -1.51 -14.23 10.51
CA GLY A 109 -0.40 -14.54 9.61
C GLY A 109 -0.39 -13.73 8.32
N PHE A 110 -1.58 -13.40 7.80
CA PHE A 110 -1.73 -12.55 6.62
C PHE A 110 -1.24 -11.10 6.82
N ARG A 111 -1.18 -10.63 8.07
CA ARG A 111 -0.83 -9.23 8.39
C ARG A 111 0.67 -8.99 8.46
N THR A 112 1.48 -10.04 8.57
CA THR A 112 2.92 -9.89 8.71
C THR A 112 3.52 -9.30 7.43
N PHE A 113 4.60 -8.54 7.59
CA PHE A 113 5.27 -7.94 6.44
C PHE A 113 5.73 -9.00 5.43
N THR A 114 6.25 -10.13 5.90
CA THR A 114 6.69 -11.29 5.09
C THR A 114 5.60 -11.89 4.20
N VAL A 115 4.32 -11.67 4.50
CA VAL A 115 3.17 -12.16 3.72
C VAL A 115 2.52 -11.02 2.95
N ALA A 116 2.22 -9.91 3.63
CA ALA A 116 1.54 -8.75 3.07
C ALA A 116 2.35 -8.08 1.95
N ALA A 117 3.67 -7.92 2.12
CA ALA A 117 4.51 -7.24 1.14
C ALA A 117 4.58 -8.00 -0.19
N PRO A 118 4.92 -9.31 -0.24
CA PRO A 118 4.89 -10.06 -1.49
C PRO A 118 3.51 -10.11 -2.13
N PHE A 119 2.44 -10.23 -1.34
CA PHE A 119 1.07 -10.24 -1.84
C PHE A 119 0.73 -8.93 -2.57
N LEU A 120 0.87 -7.78 -1.88
CA LEU A 120 0.57 -6.47 -2.45
C LEU A 120 1.50 -6.11 -3.61
N TRP A 121 2.78 -6.45 -3.52
CA TRP A 121 3.74 -6.14 -4.57
C TRP A 121 3.41 -6.87 -5.87
N ASN A 122 3.03 -8.14 -5.77
CA ASN A 122 2.73 -8.96 -6.94
C ASN A 122 1.44 -8.53 -7.65
N THR A 123 0.51 -7.84 -6.96
CA THR A 123 -0.69 -7.27 -7.58
C THR A 123 -0.42 -5.95 -8.31
N LEU A 124 0.78 -5.34 -8.14
CA LEU A 124 1.10 -4.08 -8.81
C LEU A 124 1.35 -4.26 -10.32
N PRO A 125 0.98 -3.27 -11.14
CA PRO A 125 1.38 -3.19 -12.53
C PRO A 125 2.90 -3.17 -12.70
N LEU A 126 3.38 -3.71 -13.81
CA LEU A 126 4.80 -3.75 -14.14
C LEU A 126 5.43 -2.35 -14.19
N GLU A 127 4.69 -1.37 -14.71
CA GLU A 127 5.15 0.03 -14.85
C GLU A 127 5.43 0.71 -13.51
N VAL A 128 4.72 0.32 -12.46
CA VAL A 128 4.95 0.81 -11.10
C VAL A 128 6.18 0.11 -10.52
N LYS A 129 6.28 -1.22 -10.65
CA LYS A 129 7.40 -2.01 -10.13
C LYS A 129 8.74 -1.66 -10.77
N SER A 130 8.76 -1.37 -12.07
CA SER A 130 9.96 -1.00 -12.85
C SER A 130 10.38 0.46 -12.69
N SER A 131 9.85 1.17 -11.68
CA SER A 131 10.23 2.57 -11.43
C SER A 131 11.72 2.69 -11.13
N PRO A 132 12.45 3.62 -11.79
CA PRO A 132 13.91 3.70 -11.68
C PRO A 132 14.38 4.42 -10.40
N SER A 133 13.48 5.08 -9.67
CA SER A 133 13.82 5.78 -8.44
C SER A 133 12.67 5.74 -7.43
N LEU A 134 13.00 5.95 -6.16
CA LEU A 134 12.04 6.01 -5.07
C LEU A 134 10.97 7.10 -5.28
N ASN A 135 11.36 8.24 -5.85
CA ASN A 135 10.43 9.36 -6.07
C ASN A 135 9.44 9.06 -7.19
N ILE A 136 9.91 8.47 -8.30
CA ILE A 136 9.03 8.04 -9.40
C ILE A 136 8.10 6.93 -8.90
N PHE A 137 8.62 5.98 -8.13
CA PHE A 137 7.82 4.91 -7.52
C PHE A 137 6.70 5.47 -6.64
N LYS A 138 7.00 6.40 -5.72
CA LYS A 138 5.99 7.04 -4.86
C LYS A 138 4.89 7.70 -5.67
N SER A 139 5.25 8.44 -6.73
CA SER A 139 4.28 9.13 -7.59
C SER A 139 3.37 8.12 -8.29
N LYS A 140 3.95 7.17 -9.03
CA LYS A 140 3.19 6.14 -9.76
C LYS A 140 2.32 5.29 -8.84
N LEU A 141 2.86 4.89 -7.68
CA LEU A 141 2.14 4.10 -6.70
C LEU A 141 0.93 4.87 -6.12
N LYS A 142 1.11 6.15 -5.77
CA LYS A 142 0.01 6.98 -5.27
C LYS A 142 -1.10 7.07 -6.32
N THR A 143 -0.75 7.34 -7.58
CA THR A 143 -1.71 7.42 -8.69
C THR A 143 -2.45 6.09 -8.88
N HIS A 144 -1.74 4.96 -8.89
CA HIS A 144 -2.33 3.64 -9.03
C HIS A 144 -3.32 3.32 -7.91
N LEU A 145 -2.91 3.51 -6.64
CA LEU A 145 -3.79 3.27 -5.50
C LEU A 145 -4.99 4.21 -5.45
N PHE A 146 -4.83 5.45 -5.93
CA PHE A 146 -5.91 6.42 -6.02
C PHE A 146 -6.95 5.98 -7.05
N LYS A 147 -6.50 5.53 -8.23
CA LYS A 147 -7.37 4.94 -9.24
C LYS A 147 -8.16 3.74 -8.71
N CYS A 148 -7.48 2.82 -8.02
CA CYS A 148 -8.13 1.67 -7.38
C CYS A 148 -9.11 2.06 -6.25
N ALA A 149 -8.85 3.14 -5.52
CA ALA A 149 -9.72 3.58 -4.42
C ALA A 149 -11.05 4.16 -4.90
N PHE A 150 -11.03 4.88 -6.02
CA PHE A 150 -12.17 5.62 -6.55
C PHE A 150 -12.73 5.02 -7.84
N ASN A 151 -12.26 3.82 -8.23
CA ASN A 151 -12.65 3.12 -9.46
C ASN A 151 -12.50 3.99 -10.72
N LEU A 152 -11.39 4.74 -10.81
CA LEU A 152 -11.05 5.54 -11.96
C LEU A 152 -10.17 4.68 -12.88
N ASN A 153 -10.65 4.38 -14.08
CA ASN A 153 -9.89 3.61 -15.08
C ASN A 153 -8.65 4.37 -15.55
#